data_AF-A0A4R2RME2-F1
#
_entry.id   AF-A0A4R2RME2-F1
#
_cell.length_a   1.000
_cell.length_b   1.000
_cell.length_c   1.000
_cell.angle_alpha   90.00
_cell.angle_beta   90.00
_cell.angle_gamma   90.00
#
_symmetry.space_group_name_H-M   'P 1'
#
loop_
_entity.id
_entity.type
_entity.pdbx_description
1 polymer ?
#
loop_
_entity_poly.entity_id
_entity_poly.type
_entity_poly.pdbx_seq_one_letter_code
_entity_poly.pdbx_strand_id
1 'polypeptide(L)'
;MTPPPEARARRHNDYDRYIANEFVPLVRARLACEGRHGQKFMATGCSLGAYHAANFFFRHPDIFDTVIALSGPYSAKFSVGDFMNEDVYMNSPLSYLPNLTDPAYLEPLRQSEIIIATGQGRWEEEIIPETRALQAILESKNIPAWVDFWGYDVDHDWPWWRIQMPYFLSHLPNLKPAAPFSLQDP
;
A
#
# COMPACT_ATOMS: atom_id res chain seq x y z
N MET A 1 -16.41 -23.43 -1.89
CA MET A 1 -17.15 -22.62 -0.90
C MET A 1 -16.19 -21.56 -0.40
N THR A 2 -16.53 -20.28 -0.52
CA THR A 2 -15.70 -19.17 0.00
C THR A 2 -15.67 -19.26 1.53
N PRO A 3 -14.49 -19.18 2.18
CA PRO A 3 -14.43 -19.21 3.63
C PRO A 3 -15.22 -18.05 4.26
N PRO A 4 -15.74 -18.19 5.49
CA PRO A 4 -16.42 -17.11 6.19
C PRO A 4 -15.55 -15.84 6.28
N PRO A 5 -16.16 -14.64 6.31
CA PRO A 5 -15.45 -13.37 6.43
C PRO A 5 -14.35 -13.34 7.48
N GLU A 6 -14.67 -13.79 8.69
CA GLU A 6 -13.74 -13.88 9.81
C GLU A 6 -12.54 -14.81 9.53
N ALA A 7 -12.75 -15.94 8.86
CA ALA A 7 -11.66 -16.85 8.51
C ALA A 7 -10.70 -16.22 7.50
N ARG A 8 -11.22 -15.40 6.58
CA ARG A 8 -10.42 -14.67 5.59
C ARG A 8 -9.60 -13.56 6.25
N ALA A 9 -10.20 -12.82 7.19
CA ALA A 9 -9.49 -11.80 7.96
C ALA A 9 -8.39 -12.41 8.84
N ARG A 10 -8.67 -13.54 9.53
CA ARG A 10 -7.65 -14.29 10.29
C ARG A 10 -6.49 -14.76 9.39
N ARG A 11 -6.78 -15.24 8.19
CA ARG A 11 -5.73 -15.62 7.22
C ARG A 11 -4.89 -14.43 6.77
N HIS A 12 -5.51 -13.26 6.59
CA HIS A 12 -4.76 -12.04 6.30
C HIS A 12 -3.86 -11.63 7.48
N ASN A 13 -4.34 -11.77 8.72
CA ASN A 13 -3.53 -11.54 9.92
C ASN A 13 -2.38 -12.54 10.06
N ASP A 14 -2.56 -13.80 9.65
CA ASP A 14 -1.47 -14.77 9.58
C ASP A 14 -0.39 -14.32 8.58
N TYR A 15 -0.81 -13.78 7.42
CA TYR A 15 0.11 -13.27 6.41
C TYR A 15 0.83 -11.99 6.86
N ASP A 16 0.11 -11.05 7.48
CA ASP A 16 0.67 -9.85 8.11
C ASP A 16 1.76 -10.21 9.14
N ARG A 17 1.46 -11.17 10.02
CA ARG A 17 2.41 -11.66 11.03
C ARG A 17 3.63 -12.32 10.40
N TYR A 18 3.45 -13.12 9.34
CA TYR A 18 4.57 -13.70 8.61
C TYR A 18 5.48 -12.61 8.03
N ILE A 19 4.91 -11.57 7.40
CA ILE A 19 5.68 -10.47 6.83
C ILE A 19 6.46 -9.74 7.93
N ALA A 20 5.79 -9.33 9.01
CA ALA A 20 6.37 -8.50 10.05
C ALA A 20 7.37 -9.26 10.94
N ASN A 21 7.10 -10.53 11.26
CA ASN A 21 7.84 -11.27 12.30
C ASN A 21 8.77 -12.35 11.76
N GLU A 22 8.68 -12.71 10.48
CA GLU A 22 9.54 -13.74 9.87
C GLU A 22 10.31 -13.19 8.67
N PHE A 23 9.60 -12.71 7.65
CA PHE A 23 10.22 -12.26 6.40
C PHE A 23 11.09 -11.01 6.59
N VAL A 24 10.55 -9.95 7.20
CA VAL A 24 11.30 -8.70 7.43
C VAL A 24 12.54 -8.93 8.31
N PRO A 25 12.46 -9.66 9.44
CA PRO A 25 13.64 -10.01 10.22
C PRO A 25 14.69 -10.80 9.42
N LEU A 26 14.28 -11.75 8.58
CA LEU A 26 15.18 -12.49 7.71
C LEU A 26 15.93 -11.56 6.74
N VAL A 27 15.21 -10.65 6.08
CA VAL A 27 15.82 -9.69 5.15
C VAL A 27 16.75 -8.73 5.90
N ARG A 28 16.35 -8.19 7.05
CA ARG A 28 17.19 -7.33 7.90
C ARG A 28 18.47 -8.05 8.35
N ALA A 29 18.39 -9.32 8.73
CA ALA A 29 19.56 -10.12 9.08
C ALA A 29 20.52 -10.26 7.90
N ARG A 30 19.99 -10.49 6.70
CA ARG A 30 20.81 -10.56 5.48
C ARG A 30 21.48 -9.23 5.16
N LEU A 31 20.74 -8.12 5.24
CA LEU A 31 21.27 -6.77 5.03
C LEU A 31 22.36 -6.41 6.05
N ALA A 32 22.18 -6.82 7.31
CA ALA A 32 23.16 -6.60 8.36
C ALA A 32 24.50 -7.32 8.07
N CYS A 33 24.48 -8.50 7.44
CA CYS A 33 25.71 -9.16 6.96
C CYS A 33 26.45 -8.36 5.88
N GLU A 34 25.76 -7.46 5.18
CA GLU A 34 26.31 -6.54 4.18
C GLU A 34 26.67 -5.16 4.79
N GLY A 35 26.60 -5.02 6.12
CA GLY A 35 26.85 -3.76 6.83
C GLY A 35 25.73 -2.72 6.69
N ARG A 36 24.56 -3.14 6.20
CA ARG A 36 23.39 -2.28 6.00
C ARG A 36 22.42 -2.47 7.17
N HIS A 37 22.23 -1.40 7.95
CA HIS A 37 21.35 -1.40 9.12
C HIS A 37 20.29 -0.31 9.04
N GLY A 38 19.14 -0.55 9.70
CA GLY A 38 18.09 0.46 9.87
C GLY A 38 17.28 0.77 8.61
N GLN A 39 17.44 0.02 7.52
CA GLN A 39 16.62 0.21 6.32
C GLN A 39 15.17 -0.16 6.60
N LYS A 40 14.28 0.72 6.15
CA LYS A 40 12.86 0.42 5.95
C LYS A 40 12.63 -0.03 4.51
N PHE A 41 11.44 -0.53 4.25
CA PHE A 41 11.07 -1.14 2.99
C PHE A 41 10.04 -0.30 2.25
N MET A 42 10.04 -0.42 0.93
CA MET A 42 8.97 0.06 0.09
C MET A 42 7.93 -1.05 -0.11
N ALA A 43 6.65 -0.73 0.11
CA ALA A 43 5.54 -1.59 -0.27
C ALA A 43 4.93 -1.08 -1.59
N THR A 44 4.69 -1.96 -2.55
CA THR A 44 4.07 -1.55 -3.81
C THR A 44 3.20 -2.63 -4.41
N GLY A 45 2.18 -2.23 -5.16
CA GLY A 45 1.31 -3.13 -5.90
C GLY A 45 0.23 -2.41 -6.69
N CYS A 46 -0.52 -3.17 -7.48
CA CYS A 46 -1.72 -2.73 -8.18
C CYS A 46 -2.94 -3.56 -7.77
N SER A 47 -4.16 -3.00 -7.85
CA SER A 47 -5.40 -3.73 -7.52
C SER A 47 -5.35 -4.33 -6.10
N LEU A 48 -5.60 -5.63 -5.92
CA LEU A 48 -5.42 -6.30 -4.62
C LEU A 48 -3.99 -6.20 -4.06
N GLY A 49 -2.98 -6.07 -4.92
CA GLY A 49 -1.61 -5.80 -4.50
C GLY A 49 -1.47 -4.39 -3.89
N ALA A 50 -2.19 -3.40 -4.42
CA ALA A 50 -2.22 -2.04 -3.87
C ALA A 50 -2.90 -2.00 -2.50
N TYR A 51 -4.00 -2.75 -2.33
CA TYR A 51 -4.63 -2.98 -1.02
C TYR A 51 -3.63 -3.54 -0.01
N HIS A 52 -2.94 -4.63 -0.37
CA HIS A 52 -1.96 -5.26 0.52
C HIS A 52 -0.80 -4.32 0.84
N ALA A 53 -0.26 -3.62 -0.15
CA ALA A 53 0.83 -2.66 0.04
C ALA A 53 0.44 -1.53 1.00
N ALA A 54 -0.73 -0.90 0.77
CA ALA A 54 -1.24 0.15 1.63
C ALA A 54 -1.53 -0.37 3.05
N ASN A 55 -2.16 -1.54 3.18
CA ASN A 55 -2.49 -2.09 4.49
C ASN A 55 -1.23 -2.45 5.30
N PHE A 56 -0.21 -3.05 4.70
CA PHE A 56 1.07 -3.30 5.38
C PHE A 56 1.78 -2.02 5.77
N PHE A 57 1.83 -1.05 4.86
CA PHE A 57 2.46 0.25 5.11
C PHE A 57 1.80 0.98 6.29
N PHE A 58 0.47 1.12 6.29
CA PHE A 58 -0.25 1.85 7.33
C PHE A 58 -0.27 1.13 8.68
N ARG A 59 -0.19 -0.22 8.70
CA ARG A 59 -0.12 -1.01 9.93
C ARG A 59 1.28 -1.07 10.54
N HIS A 60 2.32 -1.04 9.73
CA HIS A 60 3.71 -1.20 10.15
C HIS A 60 4.60 -0.05 9.68
N PRO A 61 4.35 1.19 10.14
CA PRO A 61 5.13 2.34 9.70
C PRO A 61 6.55 2.34 10.29
N ASP A 62 6.89 1.41 11.18
CA ASP A 62 8.24 1.10 11.63
C ASP A 62 9.01 0.17 10.64
N ILE A 63 8.29 -0.56 9.79
CA ILE A 63 8.84 -1.46 8.76
C ILE A 63 8.92 -0.77 7.41
N PHE A 64 7.87 -0.03 7.02
CA PHE A 64 7.77 0.60 5.71
C PHE A 64 7.80 2.12 5.83
N ASP A 65 8.60 2.77 4.97
CA ASP A 65 8.66 4.24 4.84
C ASP A 65 8.18 4.73 3.48
N THR A 66 7.87 3.83 2.55
CA THR A 66 7.42 4.20 1.22
C THR A 66 6.30 3.28 0.76
N VAL A 67 5.27 3.84 0.13
CA VAL A 67 4.23 3.08 -0.55
C VAL A 67 3.91 3.66 -1.92
N ILE A 68 3.79 2.79 -2.93
CA ILE A 68 3.18 3.10 -4.23
C ILE A 68 2.03 2.12 -4.46
N ALA A 69 0.79 2.59 -4.31
CA ALA A 69 -0.41 1.77 -4.43
C ALA A 69 -1.24 2.24 -5.64
N LEU A 70 -1.37 1.38 -6.65
CA LEU A 70 -2.06 1.69 -7.92
C LEU A 70 -3.43 1.00 -7.99
N SER A 71 -4.49 1.76 -8.20
CA SER A 71 -5.87 1.29 -8.37
C SER A 71 -6.31 0.30 -7.28
N GLY A 72 -6.05 0.62 -6.00
CA GLY A 72 -6.32 -0.29 -4.88
C GLY A 72 -7.68 -0.07 -4.22
N PRO A 73 -8.41 -1.12 -3.83
CA PRO A 73 -9.47 -0.97 -2.84
C PRO A 73 -8.83 -0.78 -1.46
N TYR A 74 -9.27 0.22 -0.70
CA TYR A 74 -8.74 0.58 0.62
C TYR A 74 -9.70 0.25 1.77
N SER A 75 -10.87 -0.34 1.47
CA SER A 75 -11.71 -1.03 2.43
C SER A 75 -11.61 -2.55 2.27
N ALA A 76 -11.95 -3.30 3.32
CA ALA A 76 -12.07 -4.76 3.22
C ALA A 76 -13.39 -5.22 2.56
N LYS A 77 -14.27 -4.31 2.12
CA LYS A 77 -15.63 -4.63 1.66
C LYS A 77 -15.65 -5.50 0.41
N PHE A 78 -14.68 -5.32 -0.50
CA PHE A 78 -14.51 -6.22 -1.67
C PHE A 78 -14.40 -7.69 -1.26
N SER A 79 -13.87 -7.93 -0.05
CA SER A 79 -13.65 -9.25 0.49
C SER A 79 -14.89 -9.70 1.27
N VAL A 80 -15.33 -8.93 2.25
CA VAL A 80 -16.26 -9.40 3.29
C VAL A 80 -17.65 -8.76 3.25
N GLY A 81 -17.93 -7.87 2.29
CA GLY A 81 -19.15 -7.06 2.28
C GLY A 81 -19.20 -6.15 3.50
N ASP A 82 -20.39 -6.03 4.10
CA ASP A 82 -20.60 -5.18 5.29
C ASP A 82 -20.26 -5.87 6.63
N PHE A 83 -19.74 -7.10 6.60
CA PHE A 83 -19.31 -7.77 7.83
C PHE A 83 -18.12 -7.03 8.46
N MET A 84 -18.22 -6.71 9.74
CA MET A 84 -17.18 -5.98 10.48
C MET A 84 -16.95 -6.63 11.84
N ASN A 85 -15.73 -7.12 12.06
CA ASN A 85 -15.18 -7.48 13.37
C ASN A 85 -13.81 -6.82 13.53
N GLU A 86 -13.13 -7.04 14.66
CA GLU A 86 -11.82 -6.45 14.92
C GLU A 86 -10.76 -6.83 13.85
N ASP A 87 -10.73 -8.10 13.44
CA ASP A 87 -9.80 -8.55 12.40
C ASP A 87 -10.02 -7.85 11.05
N VAL A 88 -11.29 -7.68 10.64
CA VAL A 88 -11.64 -6.96 9.40
C VAL A 88 -11.34 -5.48 9.53
N TYR A 89 -11.68 -4.88 10.69
CA TYR A 89 -11.46 -3.49 10.97
C TYR A 89 -9.99 -3.11 10.80
N MET A 90 -9.08 -3.91 11.40
CA MET A 90 -7.63 -3.70 11.28
C MET A 90 -7.06 -3.98 9.88
N ASN A 91 -7.85 -4.55 8.98
CA ASN A 91 -7.49 -4.81 7.59
C ASN A 91 -8.25 -3.92 6.61
N SER A 92 -8.91 -2.87 7.09
CA SER A 92 -9.65 -1.92 6.28
C SER A 92 -9.09 -0.53 6.55
N PRO A 93 -8.07 -0.05 5.81
CA PRO A 93 -7.49 1.29 5.99
C PRO A 93 -8.53 2.39 6.12
N LEU A 94 -9.58 2.39 5.29
CA LEU A 94 -10.67 3.37 5.37
C LEU A 94 -11.50 3.29 6.66
N SER A 95 -11.45 2.17 7.38
CA SER A 95 -12.15 1.98 8.65
C SER A 95 -11.30 2.36 9.85
N TYR A 96 -10.03 1.94 9.91
CA TYR A 96 -9.21 2.16 11.10
C TYR A 96 -8.42 3.47 11.10
N LEU A 97 -7.96 3.95 9.93
CA LEU A 97 -7.17 5.18 9.86
C LEU A 97 -7.92 6.37 10.48
N PRO A 98 -9.22 6.63 10.21
CA PRO A 98 -9.95 7.74 10.83
C PRO A 98 -9.81 7.80 12.35
N ASN A 99 -9.78 6.63 13.00
CA ASN A 99 -9.70 6.51 14.46
C ASN A 99 -8.27 6.43 15.00
N LEU A 100 -7.25 6.33 14.13
CA LEU A 100 -5.85 6.33 14.54
C LEU A 100 -5.44 7.74 14.99
N THR A 101 -5.14 7.88 16.29
CA THR A 101 -4.79 9.16 16.92
C THR A 101 -3.42 9.14 17.62
N ASP A 102 -2.82 7.97 17.78
CA ASP A 102 -1.54 7.81 18.47
C ASP A 102 -0.39 8.44 17.66
N PRO A 103 0.31 9.46 18.20
CA PRO A 103 1.48 10.06 17.55
C PRO A 103 2.59 9.04 17.23
N ALA A 104 2.73 7.97 18.01
CA ALA A 104 3.74 6.95 17.75
C ALA A 104 3.57 6.26 16.39
N TYR A 105 2.34 6.19 15.87
CA TYR A 105 2.04 5.69 14.53
C TYR A 105 1.94 6.82 13.50
N LEU A 106 1.36 7.97 13.89
CA LEU A 106 1.14 9.07 12.96
C LEU A 106 2.44 9.76 12.55
N GLU A 107 3.39 10.00 13.46
CA GLU A 107 4.63 10.72 13.11
C GLU A 107 5.47 9.98 12.06
N PRO A 108 5.70 8.66 12.16
CA PRO A 108 6.37 7.93 11.09
C PRO A 108 5.64 8.01 9.76
N LEU A 109 4.30 7.94 9.74
CA LEU A 109 3.51 8.08 8.50
C LEU A 109 3.67 9.47 7.86
N ARG A 110 3.78 10.53 8.67
CA ARG A 110 4.01 11.90 8.16
C ARG A 110 5.40 12.10 7.55
N GLN A 111 6.35 11.23 7.89
CA GLN A 111 7.72 11.25 7.38
C GLN A 111 7.92 10.29 6.20
N SER A 112 6.89 9.54 5.83
CA SER A 112 6.95 8.55 4.76
C SER A 112 6.64 9.15 3.39
N GLU A 113 7.08 8.44 2.35
CA GLU A 113 6.75 8.73 0.96
C GLU A 113 5.48 7.93 0.57
N ILE A 114 4.34 8.60 0.43
CA ILE A 114 3.05 7.96 0.16
C ILE A 114 2.56 8.38 -1.22
N ILE A 115 2.47 7.42 -2.13
CA ILE A 115 1.90 7.59 -3.47
C ILE A 115 0.72 6.65 -3.64
N ILE A 116 -0.45 7.23 -3.86
CA ILE A 116 -1.71 6.53 -4.13
C ILE A 116 -2.20 7.01 -5.48
N ALA A 117 -2.44 6.12 -6.44
CA ALA A 117 -2.92 6.53 -7.75
C ALA A 117 -4.00 5.60 -8.27
N THR A 118 -4.93 6.12 -9.06
CA THR A 118 -5.97 5.35 -9.75
C THR A 118 -6.25 5.99 -11.10
N GLY A 119 -6.68 5.20 -12.08
CA GLY A 119 -7.24 5.71 -13.31
C GLY A 119 -8.64 6.29 -13.11
N GLN A 120 -9.25 6.79 -14.19
CA GLN A 120 -10.66 7.19 -14.21
C GLN A 120 -11.44 6.56 -15.37
N GLY A 121 -10.82 5.59 -16.06
CA GLY A 121 -11.42 4.83 -17.14
C GLY A 121 -12.22 3.63 -16.64
N ARG A 122 -12.26 2.60 -17.46
CA ARG A 122 -13.07 1.39 -17.25
C ARG A 122 -12.61 0.65 -16.00
N TRP A 123 -13.59 0.16 -15.24
CA TRP A 123 -13.42 -0.71 -14.07
C TRP A 123 -12.78 -0.04 -12.83
N GLU A 124 -12.60 1.28 -12.84
CA GLU A 124 -12.14 2.08 -11.69
C GLU A 124 -13.32 2.63 -10.85
N GLU A 125 -14.57 2.36 -11.24
CA GLU A 125 -15.75 3.03 -10.67
C GLU A 125 -15.89 2.82 -9.16
N GLU A 126 -15.49 1.64 -8.65
CA GLU A 126 -15.48 1.33 -7.21
C GLU A 126 -14.21 1.82 -6.50
N ILE A 127 -13.11 2.03 -7.23
CA ILE A 127 -11.80 2.41 -6.68
C ILE A 127 -11.68 3.92 -6.45
N ILE A 128 -12.22 4.72 -7.37
CA ILE A 128 -12.20 6.19 -7.29
C ILE A 128 -12.78 6.70 -5.96
N PRO A 129 -14.00 6.30 -5.51
CA PRO A 129 -14.55 6.80 -4.26
C PRO A 129 -13.73 6.37 -3.03
N GLU A 130 -13.17 5.15 -3.03
CA GLU A 130 -12.30 4.69 -1.94
C GLU A 130 -10.97 5.46 -1.90
N THR A 131 -10.40 5.76 -3.07
CA THR A 131 -9.18 6.57 -3.18
C THR A 131 -9.41 8.00 -2.68
N ARG A 132 -10.55 8.62 -3.03
CA ARG A 132 -10.93 9.94 -2.50
C ARG A 132 -11.16 9.92 -0.98
N ALA A 133 -11.77 8.85 -0.47
CA ALA A 133 -11.97 8.69 0.97
C ALA A 133 -10.62 8.57 1.70
N LEU A 134 -9.67 7.80 1.15
CA LEU A 134 -8.33 7.67 1.72
C LEU A 134 -7.61 9.02 1.72
N GLN A 135 -7.66 9.76 0.61
CA GLN A 135 -7.10 11.11 0.51
C GLN A 135 -7.61 12.01 1.63
N ALA A 136 -8.92 12.11 1.80
CA ALA A 136 -9.53 12.97 2.82
C ALA A 136 -9.10 12.56 4.25
N ILE A 137 -8.94 11.26 4.51
CA ILE A 137 -8.46 10.76 5.80
C ILE A 137 -7.01 11.18 6.05
N LEU A 138 -6.12 11.02 5.07
CA LEU A 138 -4.71 11.40 5.18
C LEU A 138 -4.55 12.91 5.39
N GLU A 139 -5.28 13.71 4.60
CA GLU A 139 -5.32 15.17 4.73
C GLU A 139 -5.80 15.59 6.13
N SER A 140 -6.88 14.99 6.65
CA SER A 140 -7.40 15.30 7.99
C SER A 140 -6.41 15.03 9.14
N LYS A 141 -5.38 14.22 8.88
CA LYS A 141 -4.35 13.81 9.84
C LYS A 141 -3.01 14.49 9.61
N ASN A 142 -2.94 15.41 8.64
CA ASN A 142 -1.72 16.04 8.18
C ASN A 142 -0.65 15.02 7.75
N ILE A 143 -1.07 13.92 7.10
CA ILE A 143 -0.17 12.93 6.51
C ILE A 143 0.06 13.32 5.04
N PRO A 144 1.26 13.78 4.65
CA PRO A 144 1.54 14.13 3.27
C PRO A 144 1.45 12.89 2.38
N ALA A 145 0.69 12.99 1.29
CA ALA A 145 0.58 11.93 0.29
C ALA A 145 0.35 12.54 -1.10
N TRP A 146 0.98 11.95 -2.11
CA TRP A 146 0.62 12.20 -3.50
C TRP A 146 -0.53 11.27 -3.87
N VAL A 147 -1.75 11.81 -3.85
CA VAL A 147 -2.93 11.11 -4.36
C VAL A 147 -3.22 11.61 -5.78
N ASP A 148 -3.14 10.72 -6.77
CA ASP A 148 -3.25 11.08 -8.19
C ASP A 148 -4.39 10.35 -8.90
N PHE A 149 -5.15 11.08 -9.71
CA PHE A 149 -6.26 10.56 -10.51
C PHE A 149 -5.93 10.75 -11.98
N TRP A 150 -5.49 9.67 -12.63
CA TRP A 150 -5.09 9.70 -14.03
C TRP A 150 -6.33 9.75 -14.94
N GLY A 151 -6.14 10.14 -16.20
CA GLY A 151 -7.23 10.49 -17.13
C GLY A 151 -8.36 9.46 -17.27
N TYR A 152 -9.47 9.88 -17.88
CA TYR A 152 -10.63 9.01 -18.16
C TYR A 152 -10.34 7.91 -19.21
N ASP A 153 -9.17 7.94 -19.83
CA ASP A 153 -8.64 6.91 -20.71
C ASP A 153 -7.76 5.87 -19.96
N VAL A 154 -7.52 6.07 -18.66
CA VAL A 154 -6.70 5.20 -17.82
C VAL A 154 -7.58 4.17 -17.13
N ASP A 155 -7.59 2.96 -17.67
CA ASP A 155 -8.37 1.81 -17.20
C ASP A 155 -7.68 1.06 -16.06
N HIS A 156 -8.45 0.26 -15.30
CA HIS A 156 -7.94 -0.67 -14.26
C HIS A 156 -7.22 -1.88 -14.88
N ASP A 157 -6.09 -1.66 -15.55
CA ASP A 157 -5.38 -2.71 -16.29
C ASP A 157 -3.86 -2.51 -16.37
N TRP A 158 -3.17 -3.60 -16.68
CA TRP A 158 -1.71 -3.72 -16.74
C TRP A 158 -1.01 -2.69 -17.64
N PRO A 159 -1.49 -2.35 -18.85
CA PRO A 159 -0.82 -1.35 -19.69
C PRO A 159 -0.61 -0.02 -18.95
N TRP A 160 -1.58 0.39 -18.14
CA TRP A 160 -1.53 1.63 -17.37
C TRP A 160 -0.64 1.52 -16.14
N TRP A 161 -0.74 0.42 -15.38
CA TRP A 161 0.15 0.20 -14.23
C TRP A 161 1.63 0.10 -14.63
N ARG A 162 1.94 -0.42 -15.83
CA ARG A 162 3.30 -0.43 -16.39
C ARG A 162 3.84 0.95 -16.75
N ILE A 163 2.98 1.94 -16.93
CA ILE A 163 3.35 3.34 -17.16
C ILE A 163 3.45 4.08 -15.83
N GLN A 164 2.45 3.93 -14.97
CA GLN A 164 2.38 4.57 -13.65
C GLN A 164 3.55 4.20 -12.75
N MET A 165 3.90 2.92 -12.65
CA MET A 165 4.95 2.46 -11.73
C MET A 165 6.32 3.13 -11.98
N PRO A 166 6.92 3.05 -13.19
CA PRO A 166 8.19 3.73 -13.45
C PRO A 166 8.06 5.26 -13.37
N TYR A 167 6.90 5.84 -13.72
CA TYR A 167 6.66 7.26 -13.55
C TYR A 167 6.80 7.66 -12.07
N PHE A 168 6.08 7.02 -11.15
CA PHE A 168 6.14 7.36 -9.73
C PHE A 168 7.50 7.04 -9.11
N LEU A 169 8.12 5.90 -9.48
CA LEU A 169 9.47 5.57 -9.02
C LEU A 169 10.49 6.64 -9.39
N SER A 170 10.36 7.28 -10.56
CA SER A 170 11.28 8.34 -11.00
C SER A 170 11.12 9.66 -10.25
N HIS A 171 10.03 9.83 -9.49
CA HIS A 171 9.77 11.02 -8.68
C HIS A 171 10.09 10.84 -7.19
N LEU A 172 10.47 9.64 -6.76
CA LEU A 172 10.86 9.42 -5.37
C LEU A 172 12.22 10.07 -5.09
N PRO A 173 12.34 10.94 -4.06
CA PRO A 173 13.51 11.80 -3.85
C PRO A 173 14.80 11.02 -3.56
N ASN A 174 14.69 9.76 -3.13
CA ASN A 174 15.82 8.96 -2.65
C ASN A 174 16.15 7.74 -3.55
N LEU A 175 15.47 7.58 -4.68
CA LEU A 175 15.82 6.55 -5.66
C LEU A 175 16.99 7.05 -6.51
N LYS A 176 18.20 6.53 -6.24
CA LYS A 176 19.31 6.65 -7.19
C LYS A 176 18.84 6.03 -8.52
N PRO A 177 19.08 6.68 -9.68
CA PRO A 177 18.71 6.08 -10.95
C PRO A 177 19.34 4.69 -11.04
N ALA A 178 18.50 3.67 -11.26
CA ALA A 178 19.00 2.35 -11.60
C ALA A 178 19.87 2.49 -12.85
N ALA A 179 20.98 1.75 -12.91
CA ALA A 179 21.69 1.58 -14.17
C ALA A 179 20.67 1.14 -15.24
N PRO A 180 20.71 1.68 -16.48
CA PRO A 180 19.71 1.39 -17.49
C PRO A 180 19.57 -0.13 -17.66
N PHE A 181 18.34 -0.61 -17.47
CA PHE A 181 17.99 -2.00 -17.70
C PHE A 181 18.15 -2.30 -19.20
N SER A 182 19.19 -3.05 -19.56
CA SER A 182 19.39 -3.52 -20.92
C SER A 182 18.44 -4.67 -21.20
N LEU A 183 17.52 -4.50 -22.15
CA LEU A 183 16.66 -5.57 -22.69
C LEU A 183 17.42 -6.53 -23.63
N GLN A 184 18.70 -6.70 -23.41
CA GLN A 184 19.56 -7.63 -24.15
C GLN A 184 20.27 -8.52 -23.15
N ASP A 185 19.58 -9.58 -22.71
CA ASP A 185 20.15 -10.90 -22.43
C ASP A 185 18.99 -11.93 -22.42
N PRO A 186 19.23 -13.14 -22.95
CA PRO A 186 18.20 -14.03 -23.53
C PRO A 186 17.21 -14.66 -22.55
#